data_AF-A0A535VRX6-F1
#
_entry.id   AF-A0A535VRX6-F1
#
_cell.length_a   1.000
_cell.length_b   1.000
_cell.length_c   1.000
_cell.angle_alpha   90.00
_cell.angle_beta   90.00
_cell.angle_gamma   90.00
#
_symmetry.space_group_name_H-M   'P 1'
#
loop_
_entity.id
_entity.type
_entity.pdbx_description
1 polymer ?
#
loop_
_entity_poly.entity_id
_entity_poly.type
_entity_poly.pdbx_seq_one_letter_code
_entity_poly.pdbx_strand_id
1 'polypeptide(L)'
;MACEPLAGKRVVKVTEQKTSQDWAHFIQELVDVHYPKAEKIVLVMDNLATHSPAALYHTFAPAEARRLVKKLEIHHTPLHGSWLNMAEIEFSALARQGLARRIATVEELERHVNAWQCQRNV
;
A
#
# COMPACT_ATOMS: atom_id res chain seq x y z
N MET A 1 0.83 -1.89 2.31
CA MET A 1 1.48 -0.63 2.75
C MET A 1 1.95 0.13 1.53
N ALA A 2 1.86 1.46 1.57
CA ALA A 2 2.53 2.36 0.66
C ALA A 2 3.31 3.40 1.47
N CYS A 3 4.38 3.94 0.90
CA CYS A 3 5.15 5.03 1.50
C CYS A 3 5.48 6.08 0.45
N GLU A 4 5.50 7.35 0.89
CA GLU A 4 6.03 8.48 0.15
C GLU A 4 7.29 8.95 0.90
N PRO A 5 8.50 8.46 0.53
CA PRO A 5 9.71 8.66 1.32
C PRO A 5 10.05 10.14 1.51
N LEU A 6 9.89 10.96 0.47
CA LEU A 6 10.24 12.39 0.52
C LEU A 6 9.34 13.17 1.47
N ALA A 7 8.04 12.88 1.51
CA ALA A 7 7.10 13.51 2.43
C ALA A 7 7.11 12.86 3.82
N GLY A 8 7.85 11.78 4.01
CA GLY A 8 7.84 11.03 5.26
C GLY A 8 6.48 10.44 5.61
N LYS A 9 5.68 10.05 4.62
CA LYS A 9 4.34 9.46 4.84
C LYS A 9 4.32 7.97 4.59
N ARG A 10 3.54 7.26 5.41
CA ARG A 10 3.20 5.85 5.27
C ARG A 10 1.69 5.69 5.37
N VAL A 11 1.16 4.81 4.54
CA VAL A 11 -0.22 4.32 4.61
C VAL A 11 -0.16 2.81 4.73
N VAL A 12 -0.65 2.29 5.85
CA VAL A 12 -0.63 0.87 6.19
C VAL A 12 -2.06 0.42 6.39
N LYS A 13 -2.43 -0.68 5.74
CA LYS A 13 -3.72 -1.34 5.91
C LYS A 13 -3.46 -2.72 6.48
N VAL A 14 -4.21 -3.07 7.52
CA VAL A 14 -4.31 -4.45 8.00
C VAL A 14 -5.54 -5.05 7.33
N THR A 15 -5.41 -6.27 6.82
CA THR A 15 -6.47 -7.04 6.18
C THR A 15 -6.34 -8.47 6.66
N GLU A 16 -7.45 -9.22 6.70
CA GLU A 16 -7.42 -10.63 7.10
C GLU A 16 -6.63 -11.50 6.11
N GLN A 17 -6.72 -11.15 4.83
CA GLN A 17 -6.03 -11.84 3.73
C GLN A 17 -5.32 -10.83 2.84
N LYS A 18 -4.43 -11.34 1.98
CA LYS A 18 -3.79 -10.56 0.91
C LYS A 18 -4.33 -11.03 -0.42
N THR A 19 -5.39 -10.38 -0.92
CA THR A 19 -5.98 -10.65 -2.23
C THR A 19 -5.72 -9.52 -3.23
N SER A 20 -5.99 -9.79 -4.51
CA SER A 20 -5.98 -8.74 -5.55
C SER A 20 -7.09 -7.70 -5.35
N GLN A 21 -8.21 -8.08 -4.73
CA GLN A 21 -9.32 -7.17 -4.39
C GLN A 21 -8.93 -6.24 -3.24
N ASP A 22 -8.25 -6.75 -2.21
CA ASP A 22 -7.71 -5.92 -1.11
C ASP A 22 -6.74 -4.88 -1.66
N TRP A 23 -5.88 -5.28 -2.60
CA TRP A 23 -4.99 -4.35 -3.27
C TRP A 23 -5.75 -3.29 -4.08
N ALA A 24 -6.80 -3.68 -4.83
CA ALA A 24 -7.61 -2.75 -5.60
C ALA A 24 -8.31 -1.70 -4.70
N HIS A 25 -8.88 -2.13 -3.57
CA HIS A 25 -9.45 -1.21 -2.58
C HIS A 25 -8.40 -0.32 -1.93
N PHE A 26 -7.20 -0.84 -1.66
CA PHE A 26 -6.10 -0.05 -1.14
C PHE A 26 -5.66 1.04 -2.13
N ILE A 27 -5.62 0.73 -3.43
CA ILE A 27 -5.35 1.72 -4.49
C ILE A 27 -6.43 2.79 -4.54
N GLN A 28 -7.71 2.41 -4.47
CA GLN A 28 -8.81 3.38 -4.44
C GLN A 28 -8.67 4.33 -3.24
N GLU A 29 -8.37 3.80 -2.04
CA GLU A 29 -8.11 4.61 -0.85
C GLU A 29 -6.94 5.58 -1.05
N LEU A 30 -5.82 5.12 -1.62
CA LEU A 30 -4.68 6.00 -1.94
C LEU A 30 -5.08 7.14 -2.87
N VAL A 31 -5.85 6.84 -3.90
CA VAL A 31 -6.27 7.80 -4.92
C VAL A 31 -7.28 8.81 -4.39
N ASP A 32 -8.27 8.36 -3.62
CA ASP A 32 -9.43 9.17 -3.23
C ASP A 32 -9.27 9.84 -1.86
N VAL A 33 -8.51 9.23 -0.95
CA VAL A 33 -8.36 9.72 0.43
C VAL A 33 -7.01 10.38 0.63
N HIS A 34 -5.92 9.68 0.29
CA HIS A 34 -4.56 10.14 0.61
C HIS A 34 -4.03 11.16 -0.40
N TYR A 35 -4.35 10.99 -1.68
CA TYR A 35 -3.88 11.85 -2.78
C TYR A 35 -5.01 12.32 -3.73
N PRO A 36 -6.16 12.82 -3.24
CA PRO A 36 -7.30 13.22 -4.09
C PRO A 36 -6.94 14.29 -5.12
N LYS A 37 -6.03 15.19 -4.75
CA LYS A 37 -5.60 16.32 -5.58
C LYS A 37 -4.44 15.97 -6.53
N ALA A 38 -3.83 14.79 -6.40
CA ALA A 38 -2.78 14.38 -7.32
C ALA A 38 -3.38 14.12 -8.71
N GLU A 39 -2.78 14.74 -9.73
CA GLU A 39 -3.08 14.46 -11.13
C GLU A 39 -2.60 13.06 -11.51
N LYS A 40 -1.42 12.68 -11.00
CA LYS A 40 -0.80 11.37 -11.18
C LYS A 40 -0.09 10.92 -9.90
N ILE A 41 -0.18 9.65 -9.59
CA ILE A 41 0.56 8.97 -8.52
C ILE A 41 1.55 8.02 -9.20
N VAL A 42 2.85 8.28 -9.01
CA VAL A 42 3.91 7.39 -9.47
C VAL A 42 4.07 6.28 -8.43
N LEU A 43 3.61 5.08 -8.78
CA LEU A 43 3.59 3.93 -7.90
C LEU A 43 4.70 2.96 -8.31
N VAL A 44 5.71 2.83 -7.44
CA VAL A 44 6.77 1.83 -7.58
C VAL A 44 6.43 0.62 -6.71
N MET A 45 6.37 -0.57 -7.28
CA MET A 45 6.02 -1.79 -6.54
C MET A 45 6.72 -3.05 -7.07
N ASP A 46 6.67 -4.12 -6.29
CA ASP A 46 7.14 -5.44 -6.70
C ASP A 46 6.30 -6.01 -7.86
N ASN A 47 6.87 -6.98 -8.58
CA ASN A 47 6.20 -7.65 -9.70
C ASN A 47 5.36 -8.84 -9.20
N LEU A 48 4.41 -8.56 -8.31
CA LEU A 48 3.50 -9.56 -7.76
C LEU A 48 2.20 -9.62 -8.58
N ALA A 49 1.71 -10.83 -8.87
CA ALA A 49 0.51 -11.02 -9.70
C ALA A 49 -0.75 -10.28 -9.19
N THR A 50 -0.84 -10.03 -7.88
CA THR A 50 -1.94 -9.27 -7.27
C THR A 50 -1.89 -7.78 -7.56
N HIS A 51 -0.73 -7.25 -7.98
CA HIS A 51 -0.48 -5.83 -8.20
C HIS A 51 -0.58 -5.49 -9.69
N SER A 52 -1.80 -5.51 -10.24
CA SER A 52 -2.01 -5.28 -11.67
C SER A 52 -3.23 -4.39 -11.95
N PRO A 53 -3.21 -3.59 -13.04
CA PRO A 53 -4.41 -2.86 -13.48
C PRO A 53 -5.63 -3.76 -13.69
N ALA A 54 -5.42 -5.04 -14.05
CA ALA A 54 -6.50 -6.01 -14.21
C ALA A 54 -7.28 -6.23 -12.90
N ALA A 55 -6.61 -6.20 -11.74
CA ALA A 55 -7.27 -6.31 -10.44
C ALA A 55 -8.29 -5.17 -10.20
N LEU A 56 -8.02 -3.96 -10.72
CA LEU A 56 -8.96 -2.84 -10.63
C LEU A 56 -10.23 -3.10 -11.45
N TYR A 57 -10.10 -3.64 -12.67
CA TYR A 57 -11.24 -4.00 -13.52
C TYR A 57 -12.02 -5.21 -13.02
N HIS A 58 -11.35 -6.13 -12.31
CA HIS A 58 -12.03 -7.23 -11.65
C HIS A 58 -12.84 -6.76 -10.44
N THR A 59 -12.38 -5.72 -9.74
CA THR A 59 -12.96 -5.29 -8.46
C THR A 59 -14.02 -4.19 -8.62
N PHE A 60 -13.84 -3.30 -9.60
CA PHE A 60 -14.70 -2.13 -9.78
C PHE A 60 -15.40 -2.12 -11.13
N ALA A 61 -16.51 -1.36 -11.22
CA ALA A 61 -17.15 -1.09 -12.49
C ALA A 61 -16.15 -0.47 -13.50
N PRO A 62 -16.26 -0.75 -14.80
CA PRO A 62 -15.24 -0.34 -15.79
C PRO A 62 -14.92 1.17 -15.79
N ALA A 63 -15.92 2.02 -15.55
CA ALA A 63 -15.72 3.47 -15.47
C ALA A 63 -14.83 3.86 -14.28
N GLU A 64 -15.03 3.24 -13.13
CA GLU A 64 -14.28 3.48 -11.90
C GLU A 64 -12.87 2.91 -12.00
N ALA A 65 -12.74 1.65 -12.45
CA ALA A 65 -11.42 1.05 -12.69
C ALA A 65 -10.58 1.91 -13.64
N ARG A 66 -11.18 2.42 -14.72
CA ARG A 66 -10.49 3.31 -15.66
C ARG A 66 -10.12 4.65 -15.06
N ARG A 67 -10.95 5.23 -14.17
CA ARG A 67 -10.63 6.46 -13.43
C ARG A 67 -9.40 6.26 -12.55
N LEU A 68 -9.35 5.15 -11.81
CA LEU A 68 -8.22 4.80 -10.95
C LEU A 68 -6.95 4.58 -11.77
N VAL A 69 -6.98 3.73 -12.80
CA VAL A 69 -5.82 3.46 -13.68
C VAL A 69 -5.27 4.75 -14.29
N LYS A 70 -6.13 5.69 -14.71
CA LYS A 70 -5.68 6.97 -15.28
C LYS A 70 -4.85 7.81 -14.29
N LYS A 71 -5.10 7.70 -12.98
CA LYS A 71 -4.33 8.39 -11.95
C LYS A 71 -3.03 7.68 -11.57
N LEU A 72 -2.77 6.46 -12.06
CA LEU A 72 -1.57 5.70 -11.70
C LEU A 72 -0.54 5.69 -12.83
N GLU A 73 0.72 5.93 -12.49
CA GLU A 73 1.88 5.56 -13.31
C GLU A 73 2.61 4.44 -12.57
N ILE A 74 2.67 3.25 -13.16
CA ILE A 74 3.19 2.06 -12.48
C ILE A 74 4.58 1.74 -12.98
N HIS A 75 5.52 1.63 -12.04
CA HIS A 75 6.86 1.11 -12.26
C HIS A 75 7.09 -0.12 -11.41
N HIS A 76 7.69 -1.16 -12.00
CA HIS A 76 8.05 -2.36 -11.26
C HIS A 76 9.51 -2.31 -10.83
N THR A 77 9.80 -2.76 -9.60
CA THR A 77 11.18 -3.00 -9.18
C THR A 77 11.82 -4.06 -10.10
N PRO A 78 13.12 -3.97 -10.42
CA PRO A 78 13.80 -4.96 -11.25
C PRO A 78 13.61 -6.38 -10.75
N LEU A 79 13.56 -7.34 -11.67
CA LEU A 79 13.59 -8.76 -11.33
C LEU A 79 14.87 -9.05 -10.52
N HIS A 80 14.71 -9.66 -9.34
CA HIS A 80 15.77 -9.91 -8.35
C HIS A 80 16.33 -8.67 -7.62
N GLY A 81 15.69 -7.50 -7.75
CA GLY A 81 16.08 -6.25 -7.10
C GLY A 81 15.28 -5.91 -5.84
N SER A 82 14.88 -6.88 -5.01
CA SER A 82 14.01 -6.63 -3.85
C SER A 82 14.61 -5.66 -2.82
N TRP A 83 15.93 -5.53 -2.77
CA TRP A 83 16.62 -4.56 -1.90
C TRP A 83 16.31 -3.09 -2.24
N LEU A 84 15.79 -2.81 -3.43
CA LEU A 84 15.28 -1.48 -3.82
C LEU A 84 13.82 -1.25 -3.41
N ASN A 85 13.14 -2.25 -2.86
CA ASN A 85 11.73 -2.15 -2.48
C ASN A 85 11.59 -1.38 -1.17
N MET A 86 11.26 -0.09 -1.27
CA MET A 86 11.05 0.79 -0.12
C MET A 86 9.96 0.29 0.82
N ALA A 87 8.91 -0.37 0.30
CA ALA A 87 7.85 -0.90 1.15
C ALA A 87 8.37 -2.04 2.04
N GLU A 88 9.27 -2.90 1.55
CA GLU A 88 9.90 -3.96 2.35
C GLU A 88 10.79 -3.39 3.47
N ILE A 89 11.52 -2.30 3.21
CA ILE A 89 12.30 -1.60 4.23
C ILE A 89 11.38 -1.05 5.34
N GLU A 90 10.25 -0.44 4.96
CA GLU A 90 9.27 0.06 5.93
C GLU A 90 8.57 -1.06 6.69
N PHE A 91 8.27 -2.20 6.04
CA PHE A 91 7.77 -3.39 6.72
C PHE A 91 8.77 -3.93 7.74
N SER A 92 10.07 -3.98 7.41
CA SER A 92 11.12 -4.36 8.37
C SER A 92 11.15 -3.42 9.58
N ALA A 93 10.98 -2.12 9.36
CA ALA A 93 10.91 -1.15 10.45
C ALA A 93 9.66 -1.34 11.31
N LEU A 94 8.48 -1.55 10.70
CA LEU A 94 7.23 -1.84 11.41
C LEU A 94 7.36 -3.13 12.24
N ALA A 95 7.93 -4.18 11.68
CA ALA A 95 8.15 -5.44 12.37
C ALA A 95 8.97 -5.26 13.65
N ARG A 96 10.08 -4.51 13.56
CA ARG A 96 10.99 -4.27 14.69
C ARG A 96 10.45 -3.29 15.73
N GLN A 97 9.74 -2.25 15.29
CA GLN A 97 9.34 -1.13 16.16
C GLN A 97 7.93 -1.28 16.73
N GLY A 98 6.99 -1.84 15.95
CA GLY A 98 5.58 -1.94 16.33
C GLY A 98 5.14 -3.36 16.70
N LEU A 99 5.72 -4.37 16.06
CA LEU A 99 5.20 -5.75 16.05
C LEU A 99 6.14 -6.79 16.67
N ALA A 100 7.21 -6.39 17.35
CA ALA A 100 8.17 -7.29 18.00
C ALA A 100 7.64 -7.92 19.30
N ARG A 101 6.40 -8.43 19.26
CA ARG A 101 5.67 -9.05 20.38
C ARG A 101 4.59 -9.99 19.86
N ARG A 102 4.06 -10.85 20.74
CA ARG A 102 2.85 -11.63 20.42
C ARG A 102 1.64 -10.69 20.40
N ILE A 103 0.81 -10.83 19.36
CA ILE A 103 -0.43 -10.08 19.15
C ILE A 103 -1.53 -11.12 19.01
N ALA A 104 -2.57 -11.04 19.82
CA ALA A 104 -3.57 -12.10 19.93
C ALA A 104 -4.73 -11.93 18.94
N THR A 105 -5.01 -10.70 18.52
CA THR A 105 -6.15 -10.39 17.65
C THR A 105 -5.79 -9.41 16.52
N VAL A 106 -6.62 -9.38 15.47
CA VAL A 106 -6.45 -8.46 14.34
C VAL A 106 -6.67 -7.01 14.78
N GLU A 107 -7.58 -6.76 15.72
CA GLU A 107 -7.84 -5.42 16.27
C GLU A 107 -6.63 -4.90 17.06
N GLU A 108 -5.95 -5.77 17.80
CA GLU A 108 -4.68 -5.42 18.44
C GLU A 108 -3.60 -5.09 17.41
N LEU A 109 -3.51 -5.88 16.34
CA LEU A 109 -2.58 -5.63 15.24
C LEU A 109 -2.84 -4.27 14.60
N GLU A 110 -4.10 -3.96 14.28
CA GLU A 110 -4.51 -2.67 13.74
C GLU A 110 -4.13 -1.50 14.64
N ARG A 111 -4.39 -1.60 15.95
CA ARG A 111 -4.00 -0.55 16.91
C ARG A 111 -2.49 -0.31 16.90
N HIS A 112 -1.69 -1.37 16.90
CA HIS A 112 -0.23 -1.25 16.87
C HIS A 112 0.28 -0.65 15.56
N VAL A 113 -0.26 -1.09 14.43
CA VAL A 113 0.08 -0.58 13.10
C VAL A 113 -0.29 0.90 12.98
N ASN A 114 -1.49 1.29 13.42
CA ASN A 114 -1.95 2.67 13.38
C ASN A 114 -1.12 3.58 14.28
N ALA A 115 -0.81 3.14 15.51
CA ALA A 115 0.05 3.90 16.42
C ALA A 115 1.45 4.13 15.81
N TRP A 116 2.04 3.08 15.23
CA TRP A 116 3.34 3.17 14.55
C TRP A 116 3.29 4.10 13.32
N GLN A 117 2.24 4.02 12.51
CA GLN A 117 2.05 4.90 11.36
C GLN A 117 1.94 6.36 11.81
N CYS A 118 1.10 6.65 12.79
CA CYS A 118 0.93 8.00 13.34
C CYS A 118 2.25 8.56 13.91
N GLN A 119 3.04 7.73 14.58
CA GLN A 119 4.34 8.14 15.12
C GLN A 119 5.37 8.48 14.04
N ARG A 120 5.34 7.78 12.89
CA ARG A 120 6.35 7.91 11.83
C ARG A 120 5.95 8.80 10.66
N ASN A 121 4.69 9.18 10.58
CA ASN A 121 4.23 10.22 9.68
C ASN A 121 4.53 11.57 10.33
N VAL A 122 5.23 12.43 9.59
CA VAL A 122 5.62 13.80 9.99
C VAL A 122 4.71 14.85 9.37
#